data_AF-A0A087T394-F1
#
_entry.id   AF-A0A087T394-F1
#
_cell.length_a   1.000
_cell.length_b   1.000
_cell.length_c   1.000
_cell.angle_alpha   90.00
_cell.angle_beta   90.00
_cell.angle_gamma   90.00
#
_symmetry.space_group_name_H-M   'P 1'
#
loop_
_entity.id
_entity.type
_entity.pdbx_description
1 polymer ?
#
loop_
_entity_poly.entity_id
_entity_poly.type
_entity_poly.pdbx_seq_one_letter_code
_entity_poly.pdbx_strand_id
1 'polypeptide(L)'
;MNSTVGLKQIFQHSDALSILARSIDPSVPVIMTDAVKLMAAMCLVPPNGHEKVLEAITICGEIEGQERFAPIIQGLDKRNETLRIACIQLINALVTSPDDLDFRLHLRNEFMRTGLIDVLENLQAEGNQTAELSIQLKIFHDHKDEDFDEFSQRYENMRLEFEDMNDCYELIRQTISETPAENDFLSVLQHLLCLRDDVTVRSAYYRLIEECISQIVLHKNGCDPDFRHTKRFKIDVEPLIETIVDKSKQEDERISDELSKKLEDALTAKQESEAKLAQVESRLREYETIISEVRKGGKLPQLPSGFSASTGSIPPPPPPPLPGGSMPPPPPPMPGCGGPPPPPPMPGSGPPPPPPMPGMGPPPPPPPPPGSGPPPPPPPPGPGGIRFPPPPMGGLSPSPPSSNILPYGMQPKKKYVLDTPLKR
;
A
#
# COMPACT_ATOMS: atom_id res chain seq x y z
N MET A 1 -19.31 -35.79 11.48
CA MET A 1 -19.39 -34.36 11.11
C MET A 1 -20.63 -33.98 10.30
N ASN A 2 -21.35 -34.92 9.67
CA ASN A 2 -22.53 -34.61 8.84
C ASN A 2 -23.82 -34.31 9.66
N SER A 3 -23.70 -33.82 10.89
CA SER A 3 -24.83 -33.39 11.72
C SER A 3 -24.37 -32.31 12.69
N THR A 4 -25.27 -31.40 13.06
CA THR A 4 -24.98 -30.31 14.01
C THR A 4 -24.50 -30.83 15.37
N VAL A 5 -25.04 -31.98 15.82
CA VAL A 5 -24.60 -32.66 17.06
C VAL A 5 -23.17 -33.16 16.92
N GLY A 6 -22.83 -33.82 15.80
CA GLY A 6 -21.48 -34.34 15.58
C GLY A 6 -20.43 -33.25 15.45
N LEU A 7 -20.75 -32.12 14.83
CA LEU A 7 -19.86 -30.95 14.77
C LEU A 7 -19.60 -30.38 16.17
N LYS A 8 -20.65 -30.17 16.97
CA LYS A 8 -20.51 -29.67 18.35
C LYS A 8 -19.60 -30.55 19.20
N GLN A 9 -19.71 -31.87 19.09
CA GLN A 9 -18.87 -32.81 19.82
C GLN A 9 -17.39 -32.71 19.44
N ILE A 10 -17.08 -32.54 18.15
CA ILE A 10 -15.69 -32.38 17.70
C ILE A 10 -15.08 -31.08 18.24
N PHE A 11 -15.82 -29.97 18.21
CA PHE A 11 -15.35 -28.70 18.75
C PHE A 11 -15.20 -28.70 20.28
N GLN A 12 -15.83 -29.64 20.98
CA GLN A 12 -15.69 -29.85 22.42
C GLN A 12 -14.54 -30.81 22.78
N HIS A 13 -14.09 -31.63 21.83
CA HIS A 13 -12.99 -32.56 22.04
C HIS A 13 -11.65 -31.83 21.89
N SER A 14 -10.81 -31.86 22.93
CA SER A 14 -9.56 -31.07 23.00
C SER A 14 -8.63 -31.32 21.81
N ASP A 15 -8.49 -32.58 21.40
CA ASP A 15 -7.44 -32.96 20.47
C ASP A 15 -7.96 -33.23 19.04
N ALA A 16 -9.28 -33.16 18.82
CA ALA A 16 -9.86 -33.66 17.57
C ALA A 16 -9.40 -32.86 16.35
N LEU A 17 -9.33 -31.53 16.51
CA LEU A 17 -8.82 -30.63 15.48
C LEU A 17 -7.31 -30.81 15.27
N SER A 18 -6.52 -30.95 16.32
CA SER A 18 -5.08 -31.20 16.21
C SER A 18 -4.76 -32.54 15.51
N ILE A 19 -5.57 -33.57 15.74
CA ILE A 19 -5.45 -34.86 15.02
C ILE A 19 -5.81 -34.70 13.54
N LEU A 20 -6.87 -33.94 13.23
CA LEU A 20 -7.21 -33.61 11.84
C LEU A 20 -6.09 -32.79 11.17
N ALA A 21 -5.49 -31.83 11.88
CA ALA A 21 -4.40 -31.00 11.38
C ALA A 21 -3.15 -31.83 11.07
N ARG A 22 -2.82 -32.79 11.94
CA ARG A 22 -1.75 -33.77 11.69
C ARG A 22 -2.01 -34.69 10.50
N SER A 23 -3.28 -34.83 10.09
CA SER A 23 -3.65 -35.60 8.90
C SER A 23 -3.44 -34.82 7.59
N ILE A 24 -3.05 -33.53 7.67
CA ILE A 24 -2.64 -32.71 6.52
C ILE A 24 -1.20 -33.09 6.14
N ASP A 25 -1.06 -34.29 5.56
CA ASP A 25 0.24 -34.85 5.15
C ASP A 25 0.30 -35.04 3.61
N PRO A 26 1.15 -34.26 2.90
CA PRO A 26 1.36 -34.39 1.46
C PRO A 26 1.88 -35.75 1.00
N SER A 27 2.42 -36.57 1.91
CA SER A 27 2.86 -37.94 1.64
C SER A 27 1.69 -38.91 1.47
N VAL A 28 0.51 -38.57 2.01
CA VAL A 28 -0.73 -39.36 1.90
C VAL A 28 -1.87 -38.51 1.30
N PRO A 29 -1.83 -38.21 -0.02
CA PRO A 29 -2.73 -37.25 -0.67
C PRO A 29 -4.23 -37.49 -0.47
N VAL A 30 -4.64 -38.76 -0.40
CA VAL A 30 -6.06 -39.13 -0.24
C VAL A 30 -6.57 -38.70 1.14
N ILE A 31 -5.83 -39.02 2.20
CA ILE A 31 -6.19 -38.64 3.59
C ILE A 31 -6.11 -37.13 3.74
N MET A 32 -5.04 -36.52 3.21
CA MET A 32 -4.87 -35.07 3.24
C MET A 32 -6.06 -34.35 2.58
N THR A 33 -6.53 -34.83 1.42
CA THR A 33 -7.67 -34.24 0.71
C THR A 33 -8.92 -34.18 1.60
N ASP A 34 -9.25 -35.27 2.29
CA ASP A 34 -10.40 -35.30 3.19
C ASP A 34 -10.16 -34.42 4.42
N ALA A 35 -8.95 -34.43 4.98
CA ALA A 35 -8.59 -33.60 6.13
C ALA A 35 -8.72 -32.10 5.80
N VAL A 36 -8.16 -31.63 4.69
CA VAL A 36 -8.23 -30.21 4.31
C VAL A 36 -9.65 -29.77 3.96
N LYS A 37 -10.48 -30.63 3.34
CA LYS A 37 -11.91 -30.34 3.09
C LYS A 37 -12.69 -30.18 4.39
N LEU A 38 -12.45 -31.06 5.35
CA LEU A 38 -13.07 -30.99 6.66
C LEU A 38 -12.63 -29.72 7.41
N MET A 39 -11.33 -29.39 7.38
CA MET A 39 -10.83 -28.15 7.96
C MET A 39 -11.45 -26.90 7.32
N ALA A 40 -11.58 -26.86 6.00
CA ALA A 40 -12.19 -25.73 5.29
C ALA A 40 -13.66 -25.55 5.71
N ALA A 41 -14.41 -26.65 5.82
CA ALA A 41 -15.78 -26.61 6.33
C ALA A 41 -15.86 -26.18 7.80
N MET A 42 -14.89 -26.59 8.63
CA MET A 42 -14.83 -26.26 10.04
C MET A 42 -14.49 -24.78 10.29
N CYS A 43 -13.68 -24.15 9.43
CA CYS A 43 -13.42 -22.71 9.50
C CYS A 43 -14.71 -21.88 9.48
N LEU A 44 -15.72 -22.35 8.73
CA LEU A 44 -17.00 -21.65 8.53
C LEU A 44 -18.02 -21.91 9.65
N VAL A 45 -17.67 -22.70 10.68
CA VAL A 45 -18.60 -23.03 11.78
C VAL A 45 -18.50 -21.99 12.89
N PRO A 46 -19.58 -21.24 13.19
CA PRO A 46 -19.56 -20.27 14.28
C PRO A 46 -19.64 -20.96 15.67
N PRO A 47 -19.19 -20.27 16.74
CA PRO A 47 -18.66 -18.89 16.74
C PRO A 47 -17.17 -18.79 16.42
N ASN A 48 -16.37 -19.83 16.65
CA ASN A 48 -14.90 -19.76 16.64
C ASN A 48 -14.24 -20.90 15.85
N GLY A 49 -14.91 -21.40 14.81
CA GLY A 49 -14.40 -22.49 13.98
C GLY A 49 -13.07 -22.13 13.31
N HIS A 50 -12.98 -20.93 12.73
CA HIS A 50 -11.77 -20.41 12.12
C HIS A 50 -10.58 -20.38 13.08
N GLU A 51 -10.74 -19.72 14.24
CA GLU A 51 -9.69 -19.60 15.26
C GLU A 51 -9.16 -20.98 15.69
N LYS A 52 -10.06 -21.92 15.96
CA LYS A 52 -9.68 -23.28 16.40
C LYS A 52 -8.97 -24.08 15.32
N VAL A 53 -9.37 -23.93 14.04
CA VAL A 53 -8.67 -24.59 12.94
C VAL A 53 -7.26 -24.01 12.78
N LEU A 54 -7.13 -22.69 12.84
CA LEU A 54 -5.84 -22.01 12.75
C LEU A 54 -4.91 -22.37 13.93
N GLU A 55 -5.45 -22.44 15.15
CA GLU A 55 -4.74 -22.90 16.34
C GLU A 55 -4.23 -24.34 16.15
N ALA A 56 -5.08 -25.26 15.69
CA ALA A 56 -4.69 -26.66 15.47
C ALA A 56 -3.60 -26.81 14.40
N ILE A 57 -3.67 -26.04 13.31
CA ILE A 57 -2.63 -26.00 12.27
C ILE A 57 -1.32 -25.44 12.84
N THR A 58 -1.39 -24.42 13.69
CA THR A 58 -0.22 -23.81 14.35
C THR A 58 0.46 -24.80 15.28
N ILE A 59 -0.29 -25.45 16.18
CA ILE A 59 0.21 -26.50 17.08
C ILE A 59 0.88 -27.62 16.27
N CYS A 60 0.29 -28.03 15.15
CA CYS A 60 0.86 -29.06 14.29
C CYS A 60 2.19 -28.61 13.67
N GLY A 61 2.29 -27.37 13.19
CA GLY A 61 3.53 -26.80 12.67
C GLY A 61 4.65 -26.78 13.71
N GLU A 62 4.33 -26.35 14.93
CA GLU A 62 5.28 -26.32 16.06
C GLU A 62 5.78 -27.72 16.43
N ILE A 63 4.88 -28.70 16.51
CA ILE A 63 5.22 -30.09 16.83
C ILE A 63 6.14 -30.70 15.76
N GLU A 64 5.90 -30.41 14.49
CA GLU A 64 6.69 -30.93 13.37
C GLU A 64 7.94 -30.09 13.06
N GLY A 65 8.13 -28.95 13.74
CA GLY A 65 9.27 -28.06 13.55
C GLY A 65 9.34 -27.41 12.15
N GLN A 66 8.17 -27.10 11.57
CA GLN A 66 8.05 -26.52 10.23
C GLN A 66 7.03 -25.37 10.20
N GLU A 67 7.08 -24.54 9.16
CA GLU A 67 6.08 -23.51 8.90
C GLU A 67 4.67 -24.13 8.84
N ARG A 68 3.71 -23.57 9.59
CA ARG A 68 2.38 -24.16 9.80
C ARG A 68 1.59 -24.39 8.50
N PHE A 69 1.85 -23.59 7.47
CA PHE A 69 1.17 -23.70 6.17
C PHE A 69 1.93 -24.51 5.12
N ALA A 70 3.19 -24.92 5.38
CA ALA A 70 4.00 -25.62 4.40
C ALA A 70 3.36 -26.90 3.85
N PRO A 71 2.72 -27.77 4.67
CA PRO A 71 2.03 -28.96 4.16
C PRO A 71 0.92 -28.62 3.15
N ILE A 72 0.14 -27.57 3.40
CA ILE A 72 -0.97 -27.15 2.52
C ILE A 72 -0.41 -26.68 1.17
N ILE A 73 0.66 -25.88 1.18
CA ILE A 73 1.33 -25.42 -0.05
C ILE A 73 1.91 -26.60 -0.84
N GLN A 74 2.55 -27.55 -0.16
CA GLN A 74 3.07 -28.76 -0.81
C GLN A 74 1.97 -29.63 -1.42
N GLY A 75 0.79 -29.68 -0.81
CA GLY A 75 -0.39 -30.36 -1.36
C GLY A 75 -0.92 -29.68 -2.63
N LEU A 76 -0.99 -28.35 -2.63
CA LEU A 76 -1.38 -27.55 -3.79
C LEU A 76 -0.40 -27.68 -4.97
N ASP A 77 0.90 -27.89 -4.71
CA ASP A 77 1.89 -28.10 -5.76
C ASP A 77 1.84 -29.51 -6.39
N LYS A 78 1.17 -30.49 -5.75
CA LYS A 78 1.02 -31.84 -6.31
C LYS A 78 0.16 -31.81 -7.58
N ARG A 79 0.50 -32.61 -8.58
CA ARG A 79 -0.35 -32.89 -9.77
C ARG A 79 -1.55 -33.79 -9.43
N ASN A 80 -2.39 -33.33 -8.51
CA ASN A 80 -3.63 -33.98 -8.09
C ASN A 80 -4.72 -32.90 -7.96
N GLU A 81 -5.57 -32.77 -8.98
CA GLU A 81 -6.59 -31.72 -9.06
C GLU A 81 -7.52 -31.69 -7.84
N THR A 82 -7.97 -32.85 -7.34
CA THR A 82 -8.87 -32.90 -6.19
C THR A 82 -8.19 -32.37 -4.92
N LEU A 83 -6.91 -32.70 -4.73
CA LEU A 83 -6.13 -32.17 -3.61
C LEU A 83 -5.84 -30.68 -3.79
N ARG A 84 -5.50 -30.24 -5.01
CA ARG A 84 -5.27 -28.83 -5.36
C ARG A 84 -6.47 -27.97 -4.97
N ILE A 85 -7.65 -28.33 -5.48
CA ILE A 85 -8.92 -27.65 -5.19
C ILE A 85 -9.16 -27.59 -3.68
N ALA A 86 -8.97 -28.70 -2.97
CA ALA A 86 -9.20 -28.74 -1.53
C ALA A 86 -8.20 -27.88 -0.72
N CYS A 87 -6.94 -27.82 -1.15
CA CYS A 87 -5.92 -26.98 -0.51
C CYS A 87 -6.24 -25.49 -0.72
N ILE A 88 -6.51 -25.06 -1.95
CA ILE A 88 -6.85 -23.65 -2.20
C ILE A 88 -8.19 -23.26 -1.56
N GLN A 89 -9.14 -24.19 -1.44
CA GLN A 89 -10.39 -23.96 -0.71
C GLN A 89 -10.15 -23.73 0.79
N LEU A 90 -9.25 -24.49 1.42
CA LEU A 90 -8.84 -24.25 2.81
C LEU A 90 -8.11 -22.91 2.95
N ILE A 91 -7.22 -22.56 2.02
CA ILE A 91 -6.55 -21.25 2.01
C ILE A 91 -7.58 -20.12 1.94
N ASN A 92 -8.55 -20.20 1.02
CA ASN A 92 -9.65 -19.24 0.92
C ASN A 92 -10.41 -19.16 2.25
N ALA A 93 -10.83 -20.30 2.81
CA ALA A 93 -11.54 -20.31 4.09
C ALA A 93 -10.73 -19.66 5.24
N LEU A 94 -9.41 -19.84 5.28
CA LEU A 94 -8.56 -19.24 6.32
C LEU A 94 -8.32 -17.74 6.09
N VAL A 95 -8.15 -17.30 4.85
CA VAL A 95 -7.78 -15.92 4.54
C VAL A 95 -9.01 -15.01 4.49
N THR A 96 -10.17 -15.53 4.11
CA THR A 96 -11.35 -14.68 3.78
C THR A 96 -12.41 -14.68 4.87
N SER A 97 -12.33 -15.59 5.84
CA SER A 97 -13.29 -15.64 6.96
C SER A 97 -13.12 -14.53 8.00
N PRO A 98 -11.91 -14.02 8.31
CA PRO A 98 -11.78 -12.97 9.31
C PRO A 98 -12.30 -11.59 8.87
N ASP A 99 -12.97 -10.90 9.77
CA ASP A 99 -13.49 -9.54 9.50
C ASP A 99 -12.38 -8.47 9.52
N ASP A 100 -11.31 -8.69 10.29
CA ASP A 100 -10.20 -7.75 10.45
C ASP A 100 -9.23 -7.80 9.25
N LEU A 101 -9.10 -6.68 8.54
CA LEU A 101 -8.23 -6.54 7.37
C LEU A 101 -6.77 -6.89 7.68
N ASP A 102 -6.24 -6.40 8.81
CA ASP A 102 -4.84 -6.60 9.18
C ASP A 102 -4.53 -8.09 9.38
N PHE A 103 -5.47 -8.83 9.96
CA PHE A 103 -5.37 -10.27 10.13
C PHE A 103 -5.51 -11.04 8.80
N ARG A 104 -6.40 -10.61 7.89
CA ARG A 104 -6.48 -11.19 6.53
C ARG A 104 -5.18 -11.01 5.77
N LEU A 105 -4.63 -9.80 5.78
CA LEU A 105 -3.33 -9.47 5.17
C LEU A 105 -2.21 -10.29 5.79
N HIS A 106 -2.17 -10.40 7.13
CA HIS A 106 -1.19 -11.22 7.84
C HIS A 106 -1.19 -12.67 7.35
N LEU A 107 -2.36 -13.32 7.33
CA LEU A 107 -2.48 -14.71 6.89
C LEU A 107 -2.12 -14.88 5.41
N ARG A 108 -2.62 -13.99 4.53
CA ARG A 108 -2.29 -14.05 3.10
C ARG A 108 -0.79 -13.89 2.88
N ASN A 109 -0.16 -12.92 3.54
CA ASN A 109 1.27 -12.68 3.41
C ASN A 109 2.10 -13.84 3.94
N GLU A 110 1.65 -14.53 5.00
CA GLU A 110 2.29 -15.74 5.47
C GLU A 110 2.20 -16.90 4.47
N PHE A 111 1.04 -17.12 3.83
CA PHE A 111 0.92 -18.11 2.75
C PHE A 111 1.82 -17.77 1.56
N MET A 112 1.79 -16.52 1.11
CA MET A 112 2.61 -16.02 0.00
C MET A 112 4.09 -16.25 0.28
N ARG A 113 4.56 -15.85 1.47
CA ARG A 113 5.92 -16.14 1.94
C ARG A 113 6.17 -17.64 1.96
N THR A 114 5.29 -18.45 2.53
CA THR A 114 5.50 -19.91 2.66
C THR A 114 5.79 -20.62 1.34
N GLY A 115 5.37 -20.03 0.21
CA GLY A 115 5.67 -20.50 -1.15
C GLY A 115 4.45 -20.48 -2.07
N LEU A 116 3.31 -19.93 -1.62
CA LEU A 116 2.10 -19.85 -2.44
C LEU A 116 2.35 -19.03 -3.71
N ILE A 117 3.19 -17.99 -3.65
CA ILE A 117 3.51 -17.15 -4.81
C ILE A 117 4.02 -17.97 -6.00
N ASP A 118 4.98 -18.87 -5.77
CA ASP A 118 5.57 -19.72 -6.81
C ASP A 118 4.55 -20.72 -7.35
N VAL A 119 3.72 -21.29 -6.47
CA VAL A 119 2.71 -22.27 -6.84
C VAL A 119 1.61 -21.63 -7.70
N LEU A 120 1.16 -20.42 -7.38
CA LEU A 120 0.17 -19.69 -8.18
C LEU A 120 0.70 -19.36 -9.57
N GLU A 121 1.96 -18.90 -9.68
CA GLU A 121 2.61 -18.63 -10.97
C GLU A 121 2.71 -19.91 -11.83
N ASN A 122 3.12 -21.02 -11.22
CA ASN A 122 3.21 -22.32 -11.90
C ASN A 122 1.83 -22.80 -12.37
N LEU A 123 0.81 -22.74 -11.52
CA LEU A 123 -0.55 -23.12 -11.88
C LEU A 123 -1.08 -22.28 -13.04
N GLN A 124 -0.83 -20.97 -13.04
CA GLN A 124 -1.23 -20.08 -14.12
C GLN A 124 -0.55 -20.44 -15.45
N ALA A 125 0.73 -20.85 -15.41
CA ALA A 125 1.48 -21.25 -16.59
C ALA A 125 1.07 -22.63 -17.16
N GLU A 126 0.52 -23.53 -16.34
CA GLU A 126 0.11 -24.88 -16.77
C GLU A 126 -1.03 -24.86 -17.83
N GLY A 127 -1.90 -23.84 -17.81
CA GLY A 127 -2.91 -23.59 -18.85
C GLY A 127 -4.01 -24.65 -19.03
N ASN A 128 -4.02 -25.71 -18.22
CA ASN A 128 -4.92 -26.87 -18.33
C ASN A 128 -5.71 -27.15 -17.04
N GLN A 129 -6.00 -26.10 -16.26
CA GLN A 129 -6.72 -26.19 -14.99
C GLN A 129 -8.17 -26.62 -15.19
N THR A 130 -8.72 -27.35 -14.21
CA THR A 130 -10.16 -27.64 -14.15
C THR A 130 -10.97 -26.38 -13.84
N ALA A 131 -12.23 -26.32 -14.29
CA ALA A 131 -13.11 -25.18 -14.03
C ALA A 131 -13.29 -24.90 -12.52
N GLU A 132 -13.33 -25.96 -11.70
CA GLU A 132 -13.45 -25.84 -10.25
C GLU A 132 -12.19 -25.23 -9.61
N LEU A 133 -11.00 -25.65 -10.05
CA LEU A 133 -9.74 -25.05 -9.60
C LEU A 133 -9.66 -23.57 -10.01
N SER A 134 -10.02 -23.25 -11.25
CA SER A 134 -10.04 -21.86 -11.72
C SER A 134 -11.02 -20.98 -10.95
N ILE A 135 -12.17 -21.50 -10.53
CA ILE A 135 -13.10 -20.78 -9.65
C ILE A 135 -12.44 -20.48 -8.30
N GLN A 136 -11.78 -21.45 -7.67
CA GLN A 136 -11.15 -21.22 -6.37
C GLN A 136 -9.97 -20.24 -6.44
N LEU A 137 -9.17 -20.30 -7.51
CA LEU A 137 -8.11 -19.33 -7.77
C LEU A 137 -8.69 -17.93 -8.00
N LYS A 138 -9.79 -17.83 -8.77
CA LYS A 138 -10.50 -16.57 -8.97
C LYS A 138 -10.98 -15.98 -7.64
N ILE A 139 -11.59 -16.78 -6.76
CA ILE A 139 -12.02 -16.33 -5.41
C ILE A 139 -10.83 -15.78 -4.61
N PHE A 140 -9.68 -16.48 -4.65
CA PHE A 140 -8.48 -16.01 -3.97
C PHE A 140 -8.01 -14.65 -4.50
N HIS A 141 -8.00 -14.48 -5.83
CA HIS A 141 -7.59 -13.23 -6.48
C HIS A 141 -8.58 -12.10 -6.25
N ASP A 142 -9.88 -12.33 -6.40
CA ASP A 142 -10.93 -11.34 -6.20
C ASP A 142 -10.86 -10.78 -4.77
N HIS A 143 -10.81 -11.64 -3.73
CA HIS A 143 -10.68 -11.18 -2.34
C HIS A 143 -9.34 -10.52 -2.04
N LYS A 144 -8.26 -10.91 -2.73
CA LYS A 144 -6.97 -10.22 -2.60
C LYS A 144 -7.06 -8.80 -3.17
N ASP A 145 -7.76 -8.61 -4.28
CA ASP A 145 -7.98 -7.29 -4.88
C ASP A 145 -8.91 -6.43 -4.00
N GLU A 146 -9.96 -7.02 -3.41
CA GLU A 146 -10.83 -6.35 -2.44
C GLU A 146 -10.06 -5.89 -1.19
N ASP A 147 -9.21 -6.75 -0.61
CA ASP A 147 -8.37 -6.38 0.54
C ASP A 147 -7.38 -5.26 0.19
N PHE A 148 -6.88 -5.25 -1.05
CA PHE A 148 -6.02 -4.18 -1.53
C PHE A 148 -6.77 -2.86 -1.69
N ASP A 149 -8.00 -2.88 -2.19
CA ASP A 149 -8.84 -1.69 -2.30
C ASP A 149 -9.18 -1.13 -0.91
N GLU A 150 -9.49 -1.99 0.06
CA GLU A 150 -9.73 -1.59 1.45
C GLU A 150 -8.46 -0.97 2.08
N PHE A 151 -7.30 -1.60 1.89
CA PHE A 151 -6.03 -1.08 2.38
C PHE A 151 -5.65 0.26 1.73
N SER A 152 -5.89 0.40 0.43
CA SER A 152 -5.65 1.65 -0.31
C SER A 152 -6.57 2.77 0.15
N GLN A 153 -7.84 2.46 0.44
CA GLN A 153 -8.76 3.43 1.04
C GLN A 153 -8.31 3.85 2.44
N ARG A 154 -7.74 2.93 3.24
CA ARG A 154 -7.15 3.28 4.54
C ARG A 154 -6.01 4.29 4.39
N TYR A 155 -5.16 4.15 3.36
CA TYR A 155 -4.13 5.14 3.05
C TYR A 155 -4.72 6.51 2.66
N GLU A 156 -5.74 6.54 1.79
CA GLU A 156 -6.40 7.81 1.44
C GLU A 156 -7.05 8.49 2.66
N ASN A 157 -7.64 7.71 3.57
CA ASN A 157 -8.18 8.24 4.83
C ASN A 157 -7.07 8.82 5.71
N MET A 158 -5.95 8.12 5.87
CA MET A 158 -4.78 8.66 6.60
C MET A 158 -4.29 9.97 5.99
N ARG A 159 -4.25 10.07 4.66
CA ARG A 159 -3.83 11.30 3.96
C ARG A 159 -4.76 12.49 4.23
N LEU A 160 -6.05 12.24 4.49
CA LEU A 160 -7.02 13.27 4.85
C LEU A 160 -6.99 13.62 6.34
N GLU A 161 -6.70 12.65 7.21
CA GLU A 161 -6.66 12.85 8.66
C GLU A 161 -5.39 13.58 9.12
N PHE A 162 -4.24 13.29 8.48
CA PHE A 162 -2.94 13.84 8.87
C PHE A 162 -2.49 14.96 7.93
N GLU A 163 -2.96 16.18 8.20
CA GLU A 163 -2.53 17.39 7.47
C GLU A 163 -1.19 17.96 8.01
N ASP A 164 -0.83 17.65 9.26
CA ASP A 164 0.42 18.11 9.88
C ASP A 164 1.52 17.05 9.87
N MET A 165 2.73 17.46 9.46
CA MET A 165 3.89 16.58 9.37
C MET A 165 4.35 16.08 10.74
N ASN A 166 4.21 16.90 11.78
CA ASN A 166 4.74 16.57 13.10
C ASN A 166 3.87 15.50 13.79
N ASP A 167 2.55 15.56 13.62
CA ASP A 167 1.63 14.52 14.08
C ASP A 167 1.92 13.16 13.44
N CYS A 168 2.12 13.12 12.11
CA CYS A 168 2.57 11.93 11.38
C CYS A 168 3.88 11.37 11.94
N TYR A 169 4.87 12.24 12.13
CA TYR A 169 6.19 11.85 12.64
C TYR A 169 6.11 11.26 14.05
N GLU A 170 5.36 11.89 14.96
CA GLU A 170 5.21 11.40 16.34
C GLU A 170 4.49 10.06 16.39
N LEU A 171 3.45 9.85 15.57
CA LEU A 171 2.76 8.57 15.50
C LEU A 171 3.67 7.45 14.99
N ILE A 172 4.43 7.70 13.92
CA ILE A 172 5.39 6.71 13.39
C ILE A 172 6.45 6.41 14.45
N ARG A 173 7.03 7.45 15.07
CA ARG A 173 8.04 7.33 16.13
C ARG A 173 7.53 6.49 17.30
N GLN A 174 6.30 6.71 17.75
CA GLN A 174 5.67 5.93 18.82
C GLN A 174 5.46 4.47 18.41
N THR A 175 5.02 4.23 17.17
CA THR A 175 4.76 2.89 16.64
C THR A 175 6.02 2.03 16.56
N ILE A 176 7.17 2.64 16.21
CA ILE A 176 8.44 1.91 16.05
C ILE A 176 9.35 2.00 17.29
N SER A 177 8.96 2.74 18.31
CA SER A 177 9.75 2.93 19.53
C SER A 177 10.07 1.58 20.18
N GLU A 178 11.30 1.38 20.62
CA GLU A 178 11.77 0.14 21.25
C GLU A 178 11.71 -1.09 20.32
N THR A 179 11.61 -0.90 19.01
CA THR A 179 11.71 -1.95 18.01
C THR A 179 13.02 -1.85 17.21
N PRO A 180 13.50 -2.95 16.58
CA PRO A 180 14.66 -2.89 15.69
C PRO A 180 14.54 -1.85 14.56
N ALA A 181 13.31 -1.54 14.12
CA ALA A 181 13.02 -0.61 13.02
C ALA A 181 13.35 0.85 13.35
N GLU A 182 13.54 1.21 14.62
CA GLU A 182 13.88 2.58 15.03
C GLU A 182 15.19 3.07 14.37
N ASN A 183 16.19 2.19 14.26
CA ASN A 183 17.47 2.52 13.63
C ASN A 183 17.33 2.68 12.10
N ASP A 184 16.50 1.86 11.48
CA ASP A 184 16.26 1.92 10.04
C ASP A 184 15.51 3.21 9.67
N PHE A 185 14.48 3.59 10.44
CA PHE A 185 13.77 4.84 10.25
C PHE A 185 14.66 6.07 10.47
N LEU A 186 15.51 6.06 11.50
CA LEU A 186 16.52 7.11 11.70
C LEU A 186 17.44 7.22 10.47
N SER A 187 17.86 6.09 9.91
CA SER A 187 18.68 6.07 8.70
C SER A 187 17.94 6.68 7.50
N VAL A 188 16.65 6.39 7.31
CA VAL A 188 15.83 7.02 6.26
C VAL A 188 15.85 8.54 6.40
N LEU A 189 15.60 9.08 7.60
CA LEU A 189 15.64 10.53 7.85
C LEU A 189 17.02 11.14 7.56
N GLN A 190 18.09 10.46 7.95
CA GLN A 190 19.46 10.90 7.65
C GLN A 190 19.75 10.96 6.15
N HIS A 191 19.25 10.00 5.37
CA HIS A 191 19.38 10.03 3.91
C HIS A 191 18.61 11.18 3.28
N LEU A 192 17.40 11.50 3.78
CA LEU A 192 16.63 12.66 3.34
C LEU A 192 17.38 13.99 3.59
N LEU A 193 18.09 14.10 4.72
CA LEU A 193 18.96 15.26 5.01
C LEU A 193 20.16 15.38 4.06
N CYS A 194 20.57 14.30 3.39
CA CYS A 194 21.69 14.28 2.44
C CYS A 194 21.28 14.68 1.01
N LEU A 195 19.99 14.90 0.74
CA LEU A 195 19.52 15.35 -0.57
C LEU A 195 20.10 16.73 -0.92
N ARG A 196 20.56 16.88 -2.17
CA ARG A 196 21.22 18.10 -2.63
C ARG A 196 20.31 19.31 -2.51
N ASP A 197 20.91 20.45 -2.15
CA ASP A 197 20.25 21.76 -2.12
C ASP A 197 20.14 22.41 -3.50
N ASP A 198 19.40 21.73 -4.37
CA ASP A 198 19.05 22.21 -5.71
C ASP A 198 17.53 22.36 -5.80
N VAL A 199 17.06 23.60 -5.99
CA VAL A 199 15.63 23.92 -6.03
C VAL A 199 14.91 23.24 -7.20
N THR A 200 15.61 22.94 -8.30
CA THR A 200 15.02 22.33 -9.49
C THR A 200 14.88 20.82 -9.39
N VAL A 201 15.84 20.15 -8.74
CA VAL A 201 15.88 18.67 -8.70
C VAL A 201 15.39 18.10 -7.36
N ARG A 202 15.44 18.87 -6.26
CA ARG A 202 15.04 18.37 -4.93
C ARG A 202 13.60 17.83 -4.92
N SER A 203 12.65 18.54 -5.51
CA SER A 203 11.27 18.07 -5.58
C SER A 203 11.15 16.75 -6.36
N ALA A 204 11.93 16.58 -7.43
CA ALA A 204 11.96 15.32 -8.17
C ALA A 204 12.53 14.15 -7.34
N TYR A 205 13.54 14.38 -6.48
CA TYR A 205 14.02 13.37 -5.54
C TYR A 205 12.94 12.96 -4.53
N TYR A 206 12.25 13.92 -3.92
CA TYR A 206 11.19 13.60 -2.96
C TYR A 206 10.02 12.87 -3.62
N ARG A 207 9.60 13.26 -4.83
CA ARG A 207 8.56 12.53 -5.59
C ARG A 207 9.01 11.11 -5.92
N LEU A 208 10.28 10.92 -6.33
CA LEU A 208 10.80 9.57 -6.58
C LEU A 208 10.81 8.70 -5.32
N ILE A 209 11.24 9.25 -4.20
CA ILE A 209 11.25 8.55 -2.91
C ILE A 209 9.83 8.22 -2.45
N GLU A 210 8.90 9.17 -2.54
CA GLU A 210 7.49 8.97 -2.20
C GLU A 210 6.87 7.84 -3.04
N GLU A 211 7.11 7.84 -4.34
CA GLU A 211 6.60 6.82 -5.24
C GLU A 211 7.25 5.44 -4.97
N CYS A 212 8.52 5.40 -4.60
CA CYS A 212 9.18 4.16 -4.15
C CYS A 212 8.56 3.64 -2.84
N ILE A 213 8.29 4.53 -1.88
CA ILE A 213 7.61 4.17 -0.62
C ILE A 213 6.20 3.64 -0.92
N SER A 214 5.46 4.29 -1.82
CA SER A 214 4.14 3.86 -2.28
C SER A 214 4.19 2.43 -2.84
N GLN A 215 5.12 2.13 -3.76
CA GLN A 215 5.29 0.76 -4.29
C GLN A 215 5.72 -0.29 -3.25
N ILE A 216 6.37 0.12 -2.16
CA ILE A 216 6.77 -0.77 -1.05
C ILE A 216 5.58 -1.05 -0.15
N VAL A 217 4.84 -0.01 0.25
CA VAL A 217 3.71 -0.12 1.19
C VAL A 217 2.50 -0.76 0.51
N LEU A 218 2.20 -0.39 -0.74
CA LEU A 218 1.08 -0.89 -1.54
C LEU A 218 1.51 -2.04 -2.47
N HIS A 219 2.52 -2.83 -2.08
CA HIS A 219 3.17 -3.80 -2.95
C HIS A 219 2.21 -4.88 -3.52
N LYS A 220 2.34 -5.15 -4.83
CA LYS A 220 1.69 -6.25 -5.58
C LYS A 220 0.27 -6.60 -5.09
N ASN A 221 -0.59 -5.59 -4.99
CA ASN A 221 -1.99 -5.77 -4.57
C ASN A 221 -2.13 -6.37 -3.15
N GLY A 222 -1.44 -5.79 -2.17
CA GLY A 222 -1.60 -6.15 -0.75
C GLY A 222 -0.78 -7.36 -0.30
N CYS A 223 0.21 -7.79 -1.10
CA CYS A 223 1.14 -8.84 -0.71
C CYS A 223 2.47 -8.25 -0.27
N ASP A 224 3.01 -8.69 0.87
CA ASP A 224 4.34 -8.27 1.32
C ASP A 224 5.39 -8.56 0.23
N PRO A 225 6.42 -7.70 0.08
CA PRO A 225 7.59 -8.03 -0.71
C PRO A 225 8.15 -9.40 -0.31
N ASP A 226 8.55 -10.22 -1.29
CA ASP A 226 9.22 -11.48 -0.98
C ASP A 226 10.61 -11.21 -0.42
N PHE A 227 10.72 -11.25 0.91
CA PHE A 227 11.99 -11.12 1.62
C PHE A 227 12.77 -12.44 1.71
N ARG A 228 12.22 -13.57 1.23
CA ARG A 228 12.77 -14.88 1.58
C ARG A 228 14.12 -15.12 0.90
N HIS A 229 14.29 -15.02 -0.41
CA HIS A 229 15.58 -15.39 -1.00
C HIS A 229 15.96 -14.70 -2.32
N THR A 230 15.08 -13.88 -2.92
CA THR A 230 15.48 -13.06 -4.06
C THR A 230 15.94 -11.68 -3.57
N LYS A 231 17.25 -11.42 -3.59
CA LYS A 231 17.84 -10.11 -3.23
C LYS A 231 17.45 -8.97 -4.20
N ARG A 232 16.33 -9.09 -4.90
CA ARG A 232 15.87 -8.17 -5.95
C ARG A 232 14.42 -7.79 -5.68
N PHE A 233 14.24 -6.80 -4.82
CA PHE A 233 13.02 -6.00 -4.85
C PHE A 233 13.04 -5.17 -6.13
N LYS A 234 12.19 -5.50 -7.09
CA LYS A 234 12.09 -4.78 -8.36
C LYS A 234 11.15 -3.59 -8.17
N ILE A 235 11.72 -2.41 -7.96
CA ILE A 235 11.01 -1.15 -8.14
C ILE A 235 11.13 -0.82 -9.62
N ASP A 236 10.01 -0.70 -10.30
CA ASP A 236 10.01 -0.21 -11.67
C ASP A 236 10.08 1.32 -11.61
N VAL A 237 11.24 1.88 -11.95
CA VAL A 237 11.53 3.32 -11.80
C VAL A 237 11.26 4.08 -13.10
N GLU A 238 11.31 3.42 -14.25
CA GLU A 238 11.07 4.02 -15.56
C GLU A 238 9.70 4.74 -15.64
N PRO A 239 8.56 4.08 -15.32
CA PRO A 239 7.25 4.74 -15.32
C PRO A 239 7.15 5.86 -14.28
N LEU A 240 7.90 5.74 -13.17
CA LEU A 240 7.90 6.75 -12.12
C LEU A 240 8.57 8.02 -12.60
N ILE A 241 9.70 7.90 -13.30
CA ILE A 241 10.41 9.06 -13.85
C ILE A 241 9.52 9.79 -14.86
N GLU A 242 8.86 9.07 -15.76
CA GLU A 242 7.92 9.69 -16.73
C GLU A 242 6.78 10.43 -16.01
N THR A 243 6.15 9.77 -15.04
CA THR A 243 5.07 10.37 -14.24
C THR A 243 5.55 11.59 -13.45
N ILE A 244 6.76 11.55 -12.88
CA ILE A 244 7.36 12.65 -12.13
C ILE A 244 7.64 13.83 -13.05
N VAL A 245 8.18 13.58 -14.24
CA VAL A 245 8.46 14.62 -15.23
C VAL A 245 7.16 15.30 -15.67
N ASP A 246 6.11 14.54 -15.95
CA ASP A 246 4.84 15.10 -16.40
C ASP A 246 4.08 15.83 -15.28
N LYS A 247 4.07 15.28 -14.05
CA LYS A 247 3.57 16.01 -12.87
C LYS A 247 4.34 17.32 -12.65
N SER A 248 5.66 17.31 -12.82
CA SER A 248 6.48 18.52 -12.68
C SER A 248 6.12 19.59 -13.72
N LYS A 249 5.96 19.21 -14.99
CA LYS A 249 5.55 20.16 -16.05
C LYS A 249 4.18 20.78 -15.76
N GLN A 250 3.20 19.97 -15.33
CA GLN A 250 1.87 20.48 -14.99
C GLN A 250 1.90 21.45 -13.80
N GLU A 251 2.73 21.18 -12.80
CA GLU A 251 2.91 22.07 -11.66
C GLU A 251 3.61 23.39 -12.07
N ASP A 252 4.63 23.31 -12.92
CA ASP A 252 5.32 24.48 -13.48
C ASP A 252 4.38 25.35 -14.33
N GLU A 253 3.52 24.73 -15.15
CA GLU A 253 2.48 25.42 -15.92
C GLU A 253 1.49 26.15 -14.99
N ARG A 254 1.02 25.48 -13.93
CA ARG A 254 0.12 26.09 -12.94
C ARG A 254 0.75 27.27 -12.21
N ILE A 255 2.01 27.12 -11.78
CA ILE A 255 2.75 28.20 -11.10
C ILE A 255 2.97 29.37 -12.07
N SER A 256 3.31 29.08 -13.32
CA SER A 256 3.48 30.09 -14.38
C SER A 256 2.19 30.88 -14.62
N ASP A 257 1.05 30.21 -14.69
CA ASP A 257 -0.26 30.85 -14.85
C ASP A 257 -0.61 31.72 -13.64
N GLU A 258 -0.37 31.22 -12.42
CA GLU A 258 -0.64 31.97 -11.19
C GLU A 258 0.25 33.22 -11.08
N LEU A 259 1.54 33.10 -11.42
CA LEU A 259 2.48 34.22 -11.45
C LEU A 259 2.11 35.24 -12.53
N SER A 260 1.68 34.77 -13.71
CA SER A 260 1.23 35.65 -14.79
C SER A 260 0.01 36.47 -14.38
N LYS A 261 -0.95 35.83 -13.69
CA LYS A 261 -2.11 36.52 -13.13
C LYS A 261 -1.72 37.56 -12.07
N LYS A 262 -0.83 37.20 -11.13
CA LYS A 262 -0.30 38.15 -10.12
C LYS A 262 0.42 39.34 -10.76
N LEU A 263 1.14 39.10 -11.86
CA LEU A 263 1.81 40.16 -12.60
C LEU A 263 0.81 41.11 -13.26
N GLU A 264 -0.25 40.58 -13.88
CA GLU A 264 -1.31 41.38 -14.50
C GLU A 264 -2.06 42.23 -13.46
N ASP A 265 -2.40 41.66 -12.31
CA ASP A 265 -3.01 42.36 -11.19
C ASP A 265 -2.11 43.50 -10.67
N ALA A 266 -0.80 43.22 -10.52
CA ALA A 266 0.17 44.21 -10.08
C ALA A 266 0.38 45.34 -11.10
N LEU A 267 0.39 45.03 -12.40
CA LEU A 267 0.48 46.03 -13.46
C LEU A 267 -0.75 46.94 -13.50
N THR A 268 -1.94 46.36 -13.31
CA THR A 268 -3.20 47.11 -13.23
C THR A 268 -3.18 48.06 -12.03
N ALA A 269 -2.82 47.56 -10.85
CA ALA A 269 -2.68 48.38 -9.64
C ALA A 269 -1.65 49.51 -9.82
N LYS A 270 -0.53 49.22 -10.50
CA LYS A 270 0.48 50.23 -10.84
C LYS A 270 -0.10 51.32 -11.74
N GLN A 271 -0.80 50.97 -12.82
CA GLN A 271 -1.42 51.94 -13.74
C GLN A 271 -2.46 52.82 -13.03
N GLU A 272 -3.29 52.24 -12.16
CA GLU A 272 -4.23 53.01 -11.35
C GLU A 272 -3.53 54.00 -10.42
N SER A 273 -2.44 53.58 -9.79
CA SER A 273 -1.64 54.45 -8.91
C SER A 273 -0.96 55.58 -9.68
N GLU A 274 -0.42 55.30 -10.87
CA GLU A 274 0.20 56.30 -11.75
C GLU A 274 -0.83 57.30 -12.27
N ALA A 275 -2.04 56.85 -12.62
CA ALA A 275 -3.13 57.74 -13.04
C ALA A 275 -3.56 58.68 -11.90
N LYS A 276 -3.69 58.16 -10.67
CA LYS A 276 -3.98 58.97 -9.47
C LYS A 276 -2.86 59.99 -9.21
N LEU A 277 -1.60 59.58 -9.36
CA LEU A 277 -0.45 60.45 -9.16
C LEU A 277 -0.43 61.59 -10.20
N ALA A 278 -0.65 61.28 -11.48
CA ALA A 278 -0.76 62.28 -12.55
C ALA A 278 -1.92 63.27 -12.31
N GLN A 279 -3.06 62.79 -11.79
CA GLN A 279 -4.19 63.64 -11.43
C GLN A 279 -3.82 64.61 -10.29
N VAL A 280 -3.13 64.13 -9.25
CA VAL A 280 -2.66 64.95 -8.14
C VAL A 280 -1.64 65.99 -8.62
N GLU A 281 -0.67 65.60 -9.45
CA GLU A 281 0.32 66.51 -10.03
C GLU A 281 -0.32 67.61 -10.90
N SER A 282 -1.34 67.26 -11.68
CA SER A 282 -2.09 68.26 -12.47
C SER A 282 -2.75 69.30 -11.56
N ARG A 283 -3.41 68.86 -10.49
CA ARG A 283 -4.03 69.77 -9.50
C ARG A 283 -2.99 70.63 -8.80
N LEU A 284 -1.82 70.06 -8.49
CA LEU A 284 -0.73 70.78 -7.83
C LEU A 284 -0.17 71.90 -8.72
N ARG A 285 0.02 71.63 -10.02
CA ARG A 285 0.41 72.65 -11.01
C ARG A 285 -0.63 73.77 -11.17
N GLU A 286 -1.92 73.43 -11.16
CA GLU A 286 -2.98 74.45 -11.15
C GLU A 286 -2.90 75.34 -9.91
N TYR A 287 -2.74 74.75 -8.72
CA TYR A 287 -2.58 75.52 -7.48
C TYR A 287 -1.32 76.40 -7.48
N GLU A 288 -0.18 75.90 -7.96
CA GLU A 288 1.06 76.68 -8.08
C GLU A 288 0.90 77.87 -9.03
N THR A 289 0.19 77.68 -10.15
CA THR A 289 -0.09 78.74 -11.13
C THR A 289 -0.94 79.84 -10.48
N ILE A 290 -2.02 79.47 -9.79
CA ILE A 290 -2.90 80.40 -9.06
C ILE A 290 -2.12 81.16 -7.98
N ILE A 291 -1.28 80.48 -7.20
CA ILE A 291 -0.44 81.12 -6.17
C ILE A 291 0.54 82.12 -6.80
N SER A 292 1.12 81.80 -7.96
CA SER A 292 2.05 82.69 -8.66
C SER A 292 1.37 83.96 -9.20
N GLU A 293 0.13 83.85 -9.69
CA GLU A 293 -0.66 84.99 -10.18
C GLU A 293 -1.08 85.92 -9.03
N VAL A 294 -1.48 85.35 -7.89
CA VAL A 294 -1.79 86.12 -6.68
C VAL A 294 -0.55 86.87 -6.16
N ARG A 295 0.65 86.27 -6.26
CA ARG A 295 1.91 86.89 -5.79
C ARG A 295 2.40 88.04 -6.68
N LYS A 296 1.99 88.11 -7.95
CA LYS A 296 2.35 89.18 -8.90
C LYS A 296 1.41 90.40 -8.87
N GLY A 297 0.48 90.47 -7.92
CA GLY A 297 -0.37 91.65 -7.67
C GLY A 297 -1.66 91.72 -8.50
N GLY A 298 -2.12 90.61 -9.07
CA GLY A 298 -3.43 90.52 -9.75
C GLY A 298 -4.60 90.31 -8.78
N LYS A 299 -5.81 90.76 -9.16
CA LYS A 299 -7.08 90.44 -8.46
C LYS A 299 -7.32 88.91 -8.47
N LEU A 300 -7.82 88.35 -7.36
CA LEU A 300 -8.23 86.94 -7.26
C LEU A 300 -9.17 86.57 -8.42
N PRO A 301 -8.82 85.59 -9.28
CA PRO A 301 -9.77 84.99 -10.19
C PRO A 301 -10.80 84.18 -9.39
N GLN A 302 -12.04 84.10 -9.90
CA GLN A 302 -13.05 83.22 -9.33
C GLN A 302 -12.57 81.77 -9.38
N LEU A 303 -12.62 81.13 -8.23
CA LEU A 303 -12.37 79.71 -8.01
C LEU A 303 -13.21 78.87 -8.98
N PRO A 304 -12.66 77.81 -9.60
CA PRO A 304 -13.45 76.90 -10.43
C PRO A 304 -14.62 76.35 -9.60
N SER A 305 -15.80 76.30 -10.21
CA SER A 305 -17.06 75.81 -9.64
C SER A 305 -16.99 74.31 -9.32
N GLY A 306 -16.29 74.00 -8.23
CA GLY A 306 -16.18 72.69 -7.59
C GLY A 306 -15.82 72.82 -6.10
N PHE A 307 -15.67 74.04 -5.60
CA PHE A 307 -15.51 74.32 -4.18
C PHE A 307 -16.84 74.17 -3.46
N SER A 308 -17.18 72.92 -3.13
CA SER A 308 -17.96 72.67 -1.93
C SER A 308 -16.99 72.73 -0.74
N ALA A 309 -17.09 73.79 0.05
CA ALA A 309 -16.55 73.82 1.39
C ALA A 309 -17.36 72.86 2.27
N SER A 310 -17.14 71.55 2.13
CA SER A 310 -17.49 70.64 3.21
C SER A 310 -16.40 70.75 4.26
N THR A 311 -16.75 71.36 5.39
CA THR A 311 -16.05 71.19 6.66
C THR A 311 -15.94 69.69 6.95
N GLY A 312 -14.83 69.08 6.56
CA GLY A 312 -14.51 67.68 6.84
C GLY A 312 -13.06 67.64 7.28
N SER A 313 -12.86 67.46 8.58
CA SER A 313 -11.57 67.22 9.22
C SER A 313 -10.69 66.29 8.39
N ILE A 314 -9.50 66.76 8.01
CA ILE A 314 -8.41 65.91 7.52
C ILE A 314 -8.05 64.98 8.69
N PRO A 315 -8.21 63.64 8.57
CA PRO A 315 -7.67 62.75 9.59
C PRO A 315 -6.13 62.79 9.51
N PRO A 316 -5.41 62.75 10.65
CA PRO A 316 -3.95 62.78 10.64
C PRO A 316 -3.39 61.53 9.92
N PRO A 317 -2.19 61.62 9.32
CA PRO A 317 -1.58 60.50 8.62
C PRO A 317 -1.29 59.35 9.59
N PRO A 318 -1.42 58.08 9.16
CA PRO A 318 -1.07 56.94 10.01
C PRO A 318 0.44 56.94 10.30
N PRO A 319 0.86 56.53 11.51
CA PRO A 319 2.28 56.44 11.86
C PRO A 319 3.01 55.38 11.01
N PRO A 320 4.33 55.52 10.80
CA PRO A 320 5.11 54.57 10.01
C PRO A 320 5.17 53.20 10.70
N PRO A 321 5.30 52.08 9.96
CA PRO A 321 5.38 50.76 10.55
C PRO A 321 6.70 50.62 11.31
N LEU A 322 6.64 50.13 12.56
CA LEU A 322 7.85 49.71 13.28
C LEU A 322 8.45 48.47 12.59
N PRO A 323 9.79 48.37 12.47
CA PRO A 323 10.43 47.17 11.95
C PRO A 323 10.36 46.06 13.01
N GLY A 324 9.67 44.98 12.67
CA GLY A 324 9.61 43.76 13.47
C GLY A 324 8.21 43.45 14.02
N GLY A 325 7.43 42.69 13.25
CA GLY A 325 6.14 42.16 13.69
C GLY A 325 5.50 41.34 12.58
N SER A 326 5.36 40.05 12.82
CA SER A 326 4.76 39.02 11.96
C SER A 326 3.42 39.43 11.33
N MET A 327 3.19 39.00 10.09
CA MET A 327 1.92 39.13 9.37
C MET A 327 0.74 38.61 10.22
N PRO A 328 -0.44 39.28 10.21
CA PRO A 328 -1.64 38.71 10.80
C PRO A 328 -2.18 37.57 9.92
N PRO A 329 -2.78 36.51 10.52
CA PRO A 329 -3.37 35.41 9.76
C PRO A 329 -4.61 35.86 8.97
N PRO A 330 -4.99 35.14 7.90
CA PRO A 330 -6.15 35.50 7.07
C PRO A 330 -7.46 35.42 7.88
N PRO A 331 -8.48 36.24 7.51
CA PRO A 331 -9.75 36.25 8.21
C PRO A 331 -10.53 34.95 8.00
N PRO A 332 -11.31 34.48 9.01
CA PRO A 332 -12.17 33.31 8.86
C PRO A 332 -13.32 33.57 7.89
N PRO A 333 -13.84 32.54 7.20
CA PRO A 333 -14.95 32.70 6.25
C PRO A 333 -16.23 33.13 6.97
N MET A 334 -16.94 34.11 6.39
CA MET A 334 -18.21 34.61 6.93
C MET A 334 -19.30 33.51 6.89
N PRO A 335 -20.04 33.30 7.99
CA PRO A 335 -21.20 32.42 7.99
C PRO A 335 -22.39 33.08 7.27
N GLY A 336 -23.01 32.38 6.31
CA GLY A 336 -24.43 32.58 6.03
C GLY A 336 -24.87 33.14 4.67
N CYS A 337 -24.08 33.05 3.60
CA CYS A 337 -24.62 33.23 2.24
C CYS A 337 -24.99 31.87 1.64
N GLY A 338 -26.11 31.32 2.11
CA GLY A 338 -26.74 30.14 1.49
C GLY A 338 -27.25 30.49 0.10
N GLY A 339 -26.67 29.87 -0.92
CA GLY A 339 -27.30 29.79 -2.24
C GLY A 339 -28.63 29.02 -2.15
N PRO A 340 -29.55 29.19 -3.13
CA PRO A 340 -30.79 28.44 -3.14
C PRO A 340 -30.49 26.93 -3.21
N PRO A 341 -31.25 26.08 -2.50
CA PRO A 341 -31.02 24.64 -2.48
C PRO A 341 -31.18 24.02 -3.88
N PRO A 342 -30.45 22.94 -4.20
CA PRO A 342 -30.66 22.21 -5.44
C PRO A 342 -32.08 21.63 -5.51
N PRO A 343 -32.67 21.51 -6.71
CA PRO A 343 -34.02 20.95 -6.87
C PRO A 343 -34.05 19.47 -6.42
N PRO A 344 -35.18 19.02 -5.84
CA PRO A 344 -35.32 17.62 -5.40
C PRO A 344 -35.30 16.66 -6.60
N PRO A 345 -34.73 15.44 -6.44
CA PRO A 345 -34.73 14.44 -7.50
C PRO A 345 -36.16 13.96 -7.79
N MET A 346 -36.50 13.86 -9.08
CA MET A 346 -37.76 13.26 -9.52
C MET A 346 -37.86 11.80 -9.04
N PRO A 347 -38.98 11.38 -8.44
CA PRO A 347 -39.20 9.97 -8.10
C PRO A 347 -39.36 9.15 -9.38
N GLY A 348 -38.54 8.12 -9.57
CA GLY A 348 -38.87 7.02 -10.49
C GLY A 348 -37.99 6.81 -11.72
N SER A 349 -36.67 6.91 -11.61
CA SER A 349 -35.77 6.31 -12.61
C SER A 349 -34.75 5.39 -11.94
N GLY A 350 -35.24 4.22 -11.50
CA GLY A 350 -34.34 3.09 -11.31
C GLY A 350 -33.73 2.68 -12.65
N PRO A 351 -32.51 2.11 -12.66
CA PRO A 351 -31.94 1.56 -13.88
C PRO A 351 -32.87 0.47 -14.44
N PRO A 352 -33.03 0.36 -15.78
CA PRO A 352 -33.84 -0.69 -16.37
C PRO A 352 -33.26 -2.07 -16.03
N PRO A 353 -34.10 -3.11 -15.87
CA PRO A 353 -33.63 -4.46 -15.60
C PRO A 353 -32.74 -4.95 -16.77
N PRO A 354 -31.69 -5.75 -16.48
CA PRO A 354 -30.81 -6.27 -17.50
C PRO A 354 -31.60 -7.18 -18.47
N PRO A 355 -31.28 -7.16 -19.78
CA PRO A 355 -31.90 -8.04 -20.76
C PRO A 355 -31.54 -9.51 -20.49
N PRO A 356 -32.44 -10.46 -20.77
CA PRO A 356 -32.16 -11.88 -20.60
C PRO A 356 -31.04 -12.32 -21.55
N MET A 357 -30.05 -13.04 -21.01
CA MET A 357 -28.97 -13.62 -21.80
C MET A 357 -29.52 -14.57 -22.88
N PRO A 358 -29.17 -14.39 -24.17
CA PRO A 358 -29.47 -15.35 -25.22
C PRO A 358 -28.59 -16.60 -25.05
N GLY A 359 -29.19 -17.77 -24.77
CA GLY A 359 -28.38 -19.00 -24.74
C GLY A 359 -28.92 -20.26 -24.06
N MET A 360 -30.10 -20.26 -23.44
CA MET A 360 -30.66 -21.51 -22.90
C MET A 360 -31.28 -22.37 -24.02
N GLY A 361 -30.41 -23.08 -24.75
CA GLY A 361 -30.80 -24.30 -25.44
C GLY A 361 -31.17 -25.40 -24.43
N PRO A 362 -32.01 -26.38 -24.83
CA PRO A 362 -32.40 -27.48 -23.96
C PRO A 362 -31.19 -28.34 -23.55
N PRO A 363 -31.23 -28.98 -22.36
CA PRO A 363 -30.10 -29.76 -21.85
C PRO A 363 -29.76 -30.98 -22.74
N PRO A 364 -28.47 -31.36 -22.84
CA PRO A 364 -28.05 -32.52 -23.62
C PRO A 364 -28.52 -33.85 -23.00
N PRO A 365 -28.69 -34.92 -23.81
CA PRO A 365 -29.12 -36.22 -23.33
C PRO A 365 -28.07 -36.90 -22.42
N PRO A 366 -28.49 -37.80 -21.51
CA PRO A 366 -27.60 -38.46 -20.56
C PRO A 366 -26.64 -39.45 -21.24
N PRO A 367 -25.42 -39.65 -20.68
CA PRO A 367 -24.42 -40.58 -21.21
C PRO A 367 -24.79 -42.06 -20.97
N PRO A 368 -24.35 -42.98 -21.85
CA PRO A 368 -24.60 -44.42 -21.71
C PRO A 368 -23.79 -45.07 -20.56
N PRO A 369 -24.30 -46.18 -19.99
CA PRO A 369 -23.73 -46.83 -18.81
C PRO A 369 -22.35 -47.46 -19.04
N PRO A 370 -21.52 -47.57 -17.98
CA PRO A 370 -20.11 -47.94 -18.08
C PRO A 370 -19.93 -49.46 -18.20
N GLY A 371 -19.19 -49.91 -19.22
CA GLY A 371 -18.74 -51.30 -19.28
C GLY A 371 -18.39 -51.82 -20.68
N SER A 372 -17.16 -51.58 -21.11
CA SER A 372 -16.33 -52.50 -21.94
C SER A 372 -15.06 -51.77 -22.38
N GLY A 373 -14.08 -51.70 -21.48
CA GLY A 373 -12.72 -51.31 -21.86
C GLY A 373 -12.07 -52.39 -22.73
N PRO A 374 -11.26 -52.04 -23.73
CA PRO A 374 -10.44 -53.00 -24.47
C PRO A 374 -9.34 -53.59 -23.57
N PRO A 375 -8.84 -54.82 -23.86
CA PRO A 375 -7.91 -55.54 -22.99
C PRO A 375 -6.52 -54.90 -22.93
N PRO A 376 -5.76 -55.10 -21.83
CA PRO A 376 -4.45 -54.48 -21.64
C PRO A 376 -3.34 -55.07 -22.53
N PRO A 377 -2.34 -54.27 -22.91
CA PRO A 377 -1.18 -54.73 -23.67
C PRO A 377 -0.21 -55.58 -22.83
N PRO A 378 0.59 -56.45 -23.47
CA PRO A 378 1.49 -57.39 -22.79
C PRO A 378 2.72 -56.70 -22.16
N PRO A 379 3.32 -57.30 -21.10
CA PRO A 379 4.40 -56.69 -20.33
C PRO A 379 5.77 -56.76 -21.04
N PRO A 380 6.66 -55.77 -20.81
CA PRO A 380 8.01 -55.74 -21.37
C PRO A 380 8.98 -56.72 -20.67
N PRO A 381 10.01 -57.24 -21.38
CA PRO A 381 11.02 -58.14 -20.80
C PRO A 381 11.91 -57.42 -19.78
N GLY A 382 12.16 -58.08 -18.64
CA GLY A 382 12.93 -57.55 -17.51
C GLY A 382 14.45 -57.43 -17.75
N PRO A 383 15.17 -56.72 -16.86
CA PRO A 383 16.55 -56.30 -17.09
C PRO A 383 17.56 -57.41 -16.78
N GLY A 384 18.44 -57.67 -17.76
CA GLY A 384 19.66 -58.46 -17.59
C GLY A 384 20.63 -57.74 -16.65
N GLY A 385 21.14 -58.50 -15.67
CA GLY A 385 22.00 -57.99 -14.62
C GLY A 385 23.41 -57.61 -15.08
N ILE A 386 23.94 -56.57 -14.44
CA ILE A 386 25.39 -56.37 -14.28
C ILE A 386 25.62 -55.99 -12.82
N ARG A 387 26.37 -56.84 -12.12
CA ARG A 387 26.79 -56.67 -10.74
C ARG A 387 28.01 -55.75 -10.71
N PHE A 388 27.98 -54.70 -9.88
CA PHE A 388 29.17 -53.95 -9.49
C PHE A 388 29.51 -54.27 -8.02
N PRO A 389 30.81 -54.34 -7.65
CA PRO A 389 31.25 -54.78 -6.33
C PRO A 389 31.05 -53.72 -5.24
N PRO A 390 30.96 -54.12 -3.96
CA PRO A 390 30.69 -53.21 -2.85
C PRO A 390 31.94 -52.44 -2.38
N PRO A 391 31.80 -51.26 -1.75
CA PRO A 391 32.90 -50.54 -1.14
C PRO A 391 33.25 -51.11 0.26
N PRO A 392 34.51 -51.03 0.70
CA PRO A 392 34.93 -51.55 1.99
C PRO A 392 34.56 -50.61 3.15
N MET A 393 34.06 -51.22 4.23
CA MET A 393 33.94 -50.62 5.57
C MET A 393 35.30 -50.56 6.25
N GLY A 394 35.66 -49.41 6.83
CA GLY A 394 36.73 -49.31 7.81
C GLY A 394 37.27 -47.91 8.08
N GLY A 395 36.91 -47.35 9.24
CA GLY A 395 37.89 -46.71 10.12
C GLY A 395 38.07 -45.18 10.08
N LEU A 396 37.76 -44.57 11.22
CA LEU A 396 38.47 -43.45 11.86
C LEU A 396 38.20 -42.02 11.35
N SER A 397 37.45 -41.30 12.19
CA SER A 397 37.35 -39.84 12.22
C SER A 397 38.72 -39.16 12.39
N PRO A 398 38.95 -38.00 11.76
CA PRO A 398 39.90 -37.02 12.25
C PRO A 398 39.18 -35.79 12.83
N SER A 399 39.57 -35.45 14.07
CA SER A 399 39.25 -34.19 14.76
C SER A 399 39.69 -32.95 13.96
N PRO A 400 39.08 -31.77 14.21
CA PRO A 400 39.34 -30.57 13.42
C PRO A 400 40.73 -29.98 13.72
N PRO A 401 41.46 -29.44 12.72
CA PRO A 401 42.69 -28.72 12.98
C PRO A 401 42.39 -27.33 13.54
N SER A 402 42.93 -27.07 14.73
CA SER A 402 43.09 -25.74 15.31
C SER A 402 44.25 -25.01 14.62
N SER A 403 43.95 -24.03 13.77
CA SER A 403 44.94 -23.02 13.38
C SER A 403 44.28 -21.74 12.87
N ASN A 404 44.30 -20.69 13.70
CA ASN A 404 44.08 -19.30 13.31
C ASN A 404 45.27 -18.83 12.44
N ILE A 405 45.29 -19.17 11.17
CA ILE A 405 46.25 -18.62 10.20
C ILE A 405 45.43 -17.89 9.13
N LEU A 406 45.49 -16.57 9.17
CA LEU A 406 44.89 -15.71 8.15
C LEU A 406 45.70 -15.81 6.84
N PRO A 407 45.04 -15.81 5.67
CA PRO A 407 45.73 -15.81 4.38
C PRO A 407 46.73 -14.65 4.22
N TYR A 408 47.78 -14.87 3.43
CA TYR A 408 48.83 -13.90 3.16
C TYR A 408 48.24 -12.55 2.70
N GLY A 409 48.45 -11.49 3.50
CA GLY A 409 47.94 -10.14 3.24
C GLY A 409 46.80 -9.65 4.14
N MET A 410 46.25 -10.49 5.04
CA MET A 410 45.19 -10.09 5.97
C MET A 410 45.72 -9.85 7.40
N GLN A 411 45.43 -8.66 7.96
CA GLN A 411 45.74 -8.32 9.36
C GLN A 411 44.58 -8.71 10.29
N PRO A 412 44.86 -9.24 11.50
CA PRO A 412 43.82 -9.55 12.48
C PRO A 412 43.09 -8.28 12.97
N LYS A 413 41.78 -8.38 13.20
CA LYS A 413 40.97 -7.27 13.77
C LYS A 413 41.45 -6.95 15.19
N LYS A 414 41.65 -5.66 15.49
CA LYS A 414 41.95 -5.17 16.84
C LYS A 414 40.77 -5.47 17.77
N LYS A 415 41.00 -6.23 18.84
CA LYS A 415 40.04 -6.37 19.95
C LYS A 415 40.08 -5.08 20.78
N TYR A 416 38.92 -4.44 20.93
CA TYR A 416 38.76 -3.29 21.81
C TYR A 416 38.53 -3.79 23.25
N VAL A 417 39.38 -3.39 24.19
CA VAL A 417 39.21 -3.66 25.62
C VAL A 417 38.76 -2.36 26.28
N LEU A 418 37.61 -2.40 26.94
CA LEU A 418 37.06 -1.27 27.70
C LEU A 418 37.80 -1.16 29.04
N ASP A 419 38.78 -0.25 29.13
CA ASP A 419 39.38 0.16 30.40
C ASP A 419 38.59 1.32 30.99
N THR A 420 37.43 1.03 31.60
CA THR A 420 36.89 1.91 32.64
C THR A 420 35.93 1.14 33.56
N PRO A 421 36.13 1.15 34.90
CA PRO A 421 35.22 0.50 35.82
C PRO A 421 33.89 1.26 35.89
N LEU A 422 32.79 0.56 35.64
CA LEU A 422 31.43 1.04 35.90
C LEU A 422 31.30 1.47 37.36
N LYS A 423 30.97 2.74 37.59
CA LYS A 423 30.60 3.25 38.93
C LYS A 423 29.36 2.51 39.41
N ARG A 424 29.42 2.00 40.64
CA ARG A 424 28.29 1.46 41.40
C ARG A 424 27.25 2.51 41.70
#